data_AF-A0A538KZZ8-F1
#
_entry.id   AF-A0A538KZZ8-F1
#
_cell.length_a   1.000
_cell.length_b   1.000
_cell.length_c   1.000
_cell.angle_alpha   90.00
_cell.angle_beta   90.00
_cell.angle_gamma   90.00
#
_symmetry.space_group_name_H-M   'P 1'
#
loop_
_entity.id
_entity.type
_entity.pdbx_description
1 polymer ?
#
loop_
_entity_poly.entity_id
_entity_poly.type
_entity_poly.pdbx_seq_one_letter_code
_entity_poly.pdbx_strand_id
1 'polypeptide(L)' 'MNLFRSEEHAGRWLEHYGYKAGATITAGQLCDLAHAWWSDRLEPDWRPHTRDKNQAILERLGLTGEFWQLP' A
#
# COMPACT_ATOMS: atom_id res chain seq x y z
N MET A 1 5.18 -0.81 8.34
CA MET A 1 5.71 -0.93 6.96
C MET A 1 7.22 -1.00 7.07
N ASN A 2 7.86 -2.02 6.48
CA ASN A 2 9.31 -2.20 6.49
C ASN A 2 9.86 -1.92 5.08
N LEU A 3 11.03 -1.27 5.01
CA LEU A 3 11.74 -1.05 3.75
C LEU A 3 12.92 -2.02 3.65
N PHE A 4 13.05 -2.66 2.50
CA PHE A 4 14.13 -3.59 2.22
C PHE A 4 14.86 -3.18 0.96
N ARG A 5 16.17 -3.44 0.93
CA ARG A 5 17.02 -3.17 -0.24
C ARG A 5 16.67 -4.06 -1.45
N SER A 6 16.06 -5.23 -1.22
CA SER A 6 15.67 -6.20 -2.24
C SER A 6 14.69 -7.23 -1.68
N GLU A 7 14.01 -7.97 -2.56
CA GLU A 7 13.04 -9.00 -2.19
C GLU A 7 13.70 -10.20 -1.48
N GLU A 8 14.93 -10.56 -1.86
CA GLU A 8 15.68 -11.64 -1.20
C GLU A 8 16.03 -11.27 0.25
N HIS A 9 16.22 -9.98 0.54
CA HIS A 9 16.43 -9.54 1.91
C HIS A 9 15.13 -9.62 2.71
N ALA A 10 13.99 -9.23 2.13
CA ALA A 10 12.69 -9.40 2.78
C ALA A 10 12.41 -10.88 3.09
N GLY A 11 12.68 -11.79 2.14
CA GLY A 11 12.52 -13.24 2.32
C GLY A 11 13.35 -13.79 3.48
N ARG A 12 14.65 -13.48 3.53
CA ARG A 12 15.52 -13.91 4.64
C ARG A 12 15.09 -13.35 5.99
N TRP A 13 14.61 -12.11 6.02
CA TRP A 13 14.09 -11.49 7.24
C TRP A 13 12.83 -12.22 7.72
N LEU A 14 11.88 -12.53 6.83
CA LEU A 14 10.68 -13.29 7.17
C LEU A 14 11.01 -14.68 7.70
N GLU A 15 11.92 -15.40 7.03
CA GLU A 15 12.38 -16.73 7.44
C GLU A 15 13.02 -16.70 8.83
N HIS A 16 13.94 -15.76 9.06
CA HIS A 16 14.67 -15.64 10.33
C HIS A 16 13.74 -15.44 11.53
N TYR A 17 12.66 -14.67 11.36
CA TYR A 17 11.69 -14.38 12.42
C TYR A 17 10.46 -15.30 12.41
N GLY A 18 10.35 -16.22 11.44
CA GLY A 18 9.18 -17.09 11.29
C GLY A 18 7.88 -16.35 10.94
N TYR A 19 7.98 -15.20 10.27
CA TYR A 19 6.83 -14.38 9.91
C TYR A 19 6.18 -14.82 8.60
N LYS A 20 4.84 -14.75 8.55
CA LYS A 20 4.08 -14.92 7.31
C LYS A 20 4.26 -13.69 6.44
N ALA A 21 4.55 -13.90 5.15
CA ALA A 21 4.62 -12.82 4.18
C ALA A 21 3.25 -12.11 4.05
N GLY A 22 3.28 -10.77 4.06
CA GLY A 22 2.16 -9.93 3.62
C GLY A 22 2.30 -9.60 2.13
N ALA A 23 1.94 -8.37 1.75
CA ALA A 23 2.23 -7.86 0.40
C ALA A 23 3.54 -7.05 0.37
N THR A 24 4.24 -7.14 -0.76
CA THR A 24 5.36 -6.27 -1.12
C THR A 24 4.97 -5.41 -2.32
N ILE A 25 5.40 -4.15 -2.29
CA ILE A 25 5.27 -3.21 -3.41
C ILE A 25 6.58 -2.48 -3.58
N THR A 26 6.84 -1.97 -4.78
CA THR A 26 8.01 -1.12 -5.01
C THR A 26 7.87 0.22 -4.29
N ALA A 27 8.99 0.90 -4.05
CA ALA A 27 8.97 2.27 -3.52
C ALA A 27 8.23 3.26 -4.45
N GLY A 28 8.28 3.02 -5.76
CA GLY A 28 7.51 3.80 -6.75
C GLY A 28 6.01 3.63 -6.55
N GLN A 29 5.51 2.39 -6.47
CA GLN A 29 4.09 2.12 -6.20
C GLN A 29 3.63 2.69 -4.85
N LEU A 30 4.50 2.67 -3.83
CA LEU A 30 4.20 3.32 -2.55
C LEU A 30 4.07 4.84 -2.70
N CYS A 31 4.92 5.47 -3.51
CA CYS A 31 4.85 6.90 -3.81
C CYS A 31 3.56 7.24 -4.59
N ASP A 32 3.22 6.44 -5.60
CA ASP A 32 1.97 6.59 -6.36
C ASP A 32 0.74 6.43 -5.47
N LEU A 33 0.76 5.45 -4.57
CA LEU A 33 -0.26 5.26 -3.56
C LEU A 33 -0.38 6.49 -2.67
N ALA A 34 0.74 7.02 -2.16
CA ALA A 34 0.74 8.18 -1.28
C ALA A 34 0.15 9.42 -1.96
N HIS A 35 0.57 9.70 -3.19
CA HIS A 35 -0.01 10.81 -3.96
C HIS A 35 -1.50 10.62 -4.19
N ALA A 36 -1.92 9.43 -4.65
CA ALA A 36 -3.32 9.15 -4.90
C ALA A 36 -4.21 9.23 -3.65
N TRP A 37 -3.66 8.86 -2.49
CA TRP A 37 -4.42 8.80 -1.24
C TRP A 37 -4.57 10.15 -0.55
N TRP A 38 -3.57 11.03 -0.71
CA TRP A 38 -3.47 12.26 0.09
C TRP A 38 -3.40 13.55 -0.75
N SER A 39 -3.46 13.50 -2.08
CA SER A 39 -3.34 14.69 -2.93
C SER A 39 -4.36 15.79 -2.62
N ASP A 40 -5.58 15.41 -2.23
CA ASP A 40 -6.69 16.34 -1.94
C ASP A 40 -6.77 16.73 -0.46
N ARG A 41 -5.89 16.18 0.40
CA ARG A 41 -6.01 16.31 1.87
C ARG A 41 -5.87 17.75 2.40
N LEU A 42 -5.27 18.63 1.61
CA LEU A 42 -5.06 20.03 1.97
C LEU A 42 -6.13 20.95 1.34
N GLU A 43 -7.09 20.41 0.60
CA GLU A 43 -8.18 21.19 0.03
C GLU A 43 -9.10 21.74 1.14
N PRO A 44 -9.56 23.01 1.07
CA PRO A 44 -10.37 23.63 2.13
C PRO A 44 -11.68 22.91 2.45
N ASP A 45 -12.25 22.23 1.45
CA ASP A 45 -13.50 21.48 1.52
C ASP A 45 -13.27 19.97 1.70
N TRP A 46 -12.03 19.55 1.97
CA TRP A 46 -11.68 18.15 2.11
C TRP A 46 -12.62 17.41 3.07
N ARG A 47 -12.94 16.19 2.67
CA ARG A 47 -13.65 15.20 3.47
C ARG A 47 -12.90 13.88 3.37
N PRO A 48 -12.89 13.06 4.44
CA PRO A 48 -12.37 11.71 4.36
C PRO A 48 -12.97 10.96 3.17
N HIS A 49 -12.12 10.25 2.42
CA HIS A 49 -12.58 9.39 1.35
C HIS A 49 -13.52 8.31 1.87
N THR A 50 -14.54 8.00 1.09
CA THR A 50 -15.36 6.80 1.32
C THR A 50 -14.50 5.55 1.12
N ARG A 51 -14.94 4.43 1.71
CA ARG A 51 -14.31 3.13 1.49
C ARG A 51 -14.20 2.81 0.00
N ASP A 52 -15.27 3.04 -0.76
CA ASP A 52 -15.30 2.73 -2.20
C ASP A 52 -14.33 3.61 -3.01
N LYS A 53 -14.17 4.90 -2.64
CA LYS A 53 -13.15 5.78 -3.26
C LYS A 53 -11.74 5.24 -2.99
N ASN A 54 -11.45 4.84 -1.76
CA ASN A 54 -10.14 4.28 -1.41
C ASN A 54 -9.89 2.91 -2.07
N GLN A 55 -10.90 2.05 -2.14
CA GLN A 55 -10.81 0.76 -2.84
C GLN A 55 -10.49 0.97 -4.33
N ALA A 56 -11.16 1.93 -4.98
CA ALA A 56 -10.89 2.28 -6.38
C ALA A 56 -9.46 2.84 -6.59
N ILE A 57 -8.90 3.56 -5.62
CA ILE A 57 -7.49 3.99 -5.67
C ILE A 57 -6.55 2.78 -5.67
N LEU A 58 -6.77 1.80 -4.79
CA LEU A 58 -5.95 0.58 -4.72
C LEU A 58 -6.01 -0.19 -6.05
N GLU A 59 -7.22 -0.43 -6.56
CA GLU A 59 -7.45 -1.15 -7.82
C GLU A 59 -6.79 -0.46 -9.01
N ARG A 60 -6.92 0.87 -9.13
CA ARG A 60 -6.29 1.66 -10.19
C ARG A 60 -4.77 1.54 -10.19
N LEU A 61 -4.16 1.39 -9.01
CA LEU A 61 -2.71 1.22 -8.85
C LEU A 61 -2.25 -0.23 -8.97
N GLY A 62 -3.16 -1.16 -9.31
CA GLY A 62 -2.87 -2.59 -9.41
C GLY A 62 -2.69 -3.28 -8.05
N LEU A 63 -2.99 -2.58 -6.94
CA LEU A 63 -2.94 -3.12 -5.57
C LEU A 63 -4.22 -3.92 -5.33
N THR A 64 -4.22 -5.17 -5.82
CA THR A 64 -5.38 -6.06 -5.86
C THR A 64 -5.11 -7.37 -5.11
N GLY A 65 -6.18 -8.12 -4.81
CA GLY A 65 -6.12 -9.36 -4.02
C GLY A 65 -6.55 -9.14 -2.56
N GLU A 66 -6.69 -10.23 -1.81
CA GLU A 66 -7.31 -10.23 -0.46
C GLU A 66 -6.62 -9.25 0.52
N PHE A 67 -5.29 -9.12 0.44
CA PHE A 67 -4.53 -8.19 1.30
C PHE A 67 -4.95 -6.72 1.11
N TRP A 68 -5.41 -6.35 -0.09
CA TRP A 68 -5.76 -4.98 -0.46
C TRP A 68 -7.27 -4.72 -0.48
N GLN A 69 -8.08 -5.67 -0.01
CA GLN A 69 -9.51 -5.45 0.18
C GLN A 69 -9.75 -4.70 1.50
N LEU A 70 -10.34 -3.52 1.42
CA LEU A 70 -10.72 -2.73 2.60
C LEU A 70 -11.95 -3.34 3.28
N PRO A 71 -12.02 -3.37 4.63
CA PRO A 71 -13.17 -3.89 5.37
C PRO A 71 -14.45 -3.07 5.14
#